data_AF-A0A959IQB2-F1
#
_entry.id   AF-A0A959IQB2-F1
#
_cell.length_a   1.000
_cell.length_b   1.000
_cell.length_c   1.000
_cell.angle_alpha   90.00
_cell.angle_beta   90.00
_cell.angle_gamma   90.00
#
_symmetry.space_group_name_H-M   'P 1'
#
loop_
_entity.id
_entity.type
_entity.pdbx_description
1 polymer ?
#
loop_
_entity_poly.entity_id
_entity_poly.type
_entity_poly.pdbx_seq_one_letter_code
_entity_poly.pdbx_strand_id
1 'polypeptide(L)' 'MIENEGARFNEEIRAAMRSLRPGDEVYIDRIMIRMPGEEGLRELESISIVME' A
#
# COMPACT_ATOMS: atom_id res chain seq x y z
N MET A 1 -10.12 -1.31 -14.04
CA MET A 1 -9.42 -0.07 -13.63
C MET A 1 -9.76 0.13 -12.17
N ILE A 2 -8.75 0.23 -11.31
CA ILE A 2 -8.95 0.49 -9.88
C ILE A 2 -8.46 1.91 -9.64
N GLU A 3 -9.39 2.84 -9.42
CA GLU A 3 -9.06 4.16 -8.86
C GLU A 3 -8.75 3.98 -7.37
N ASN A 4 -7.51 4.24 -6.97
CA ASN A 4 -7.10 4.15 -5.59
C ASN A 4 -7.44 5.49 -4.90
N GLU A 5 -8.41 5.49 -4.00
CA GLU A 5 -8.63 6.59 -3.06
C GLU A 5 -7.31 6.81 -2.29
N GLY A 6 -6.65 7.95 -2.49
CA GLY A 6 -5.32 8.20 -1.90
C GLY A 6 -5.19 7.79 -0.42
N ALA A 7 -4.00 7.29 -0.04
CA ALA A 7 -3.61 6.78 1.28
C ALA A 7 -4.56 5.76 1.97
N ARG A 8 -5.63 5.29 1.31
CA ARG A 8 -6.54 4.26 1.83
C ARG A 8 -6.46 3.02 0.95
N PHE A 9 -6.64 1.86 1.58
CA PHE A 9 -6.83 0.64 0.82
C PHE A 9 -8.21 0.67 0.16
N ASN A 10 -8.25 0.43 -1.16
CA ASN A 10 -9.48 0.17 -1.88
C ASN A 10 -10.15 -1.13 -1.40
N GLU A 11 -11.35 -1.42 -1.91
CA GLU A 11 -12.13 -2.60 -1.49
C GLU A 11 -11.45 -3.93 -1.83
N GLU A 12 -10.75 -4.01 -2.97
CA GLU A 12 -10.03 -5.23 -3.39
C GLU A 12 -8.86 -5.54 -2.44
N ILE A 13 -8.05 -4.53 -2.13
CA ILE A 13 -6.94 -4.66 -1.17
C ILE A 13 -7.49 -5.01 0.21
N ARG A 14 -8.58 -4.37 0.66
CA ARG A 14 -9.22 -4.72 1.95
C ARG A 14 -9.71 -6.17 1.98
N ALA A 15 -10.28 -6.67 0.87
CA ALA A 15 -10.71 -8.06 0.76
C ALA A 15 -9.51 -9.01 0.82
N ALA A 16 -8.42 -8.71 0.11
CA ALA A 16 -7.19 -9.50 0.16
C ALA A 16 -6.60 -9.55 1.58
N MET A 17 -6.49 -8.40 2.26
CA MET A 17 -5.97 -8.33 3.64
C MET A 17 -6.79 -9.17 4.63
N ARG A 18 -8.11 -9.33 4.43
CA ARG A 18 -8.97 -10.18 5.27
C ARG A 18 -8.72 -11.68 5.10
N SER A 19 -8.09 -12.10 4.00
CA SER A 19 -7.81 -13.49 3.70
C SER A 19 -6.45 -13.98 4.19
N LEU A 20 -5.59 -13.05 4.63
CA LEU A 20 -4.25 -13.34 5.13
C LEU A 20 -4.28 -14.14 6.43
N ARG A 21 -3.27 -14.99 6.59
CA ARG A 21 -3.05 -15.87 7.74
C ARG A 21 -1.70 -15.57 8.40
N PRO A 22 -1.49 -16.00 9.66
CA PRO A 22 -0.17 -15.97 10.26
C PRO A 22 0.86 -16.68 9.37
N GLY A 23 2.00 -16.04 9.15
CA GLY A 23 3.05 -16.49 8.24
C GLY A 23 2.93 -16.01 6.79
N ASP A 24 1.81 -15.39 6.40
CA ASP A 24 1.72 -14.73 5.10
C ASP A 24 2.51 -13.42 5.11
N GLU A 25 3.07 -13.07 3.94
CA GLU A 25 3.84 -11.85 3.73
C GLU A 25 3.12 -10.94 2.73
N VAL A 26 3.04 -9.65 3.05
CA VAL A 26 2.47 -8.61 2.18
C VAL A 26 3.58 -7.70 1.70
N TYR A 27 3.77 -7.64 0.38
CA TYR A 27 4.70 -6.72 -0.26
C TYR A 27 3.94 -5.54 -0.86
N ILE A 28 4.39 -4.32 -0.52
CA ILE A 28 3.84 -3.08 -1.07
C ILE A 28 4.93 -2.41 -1.88
N ASP A 29 4.73 -2.38 -3.20
CA ASP A 29 5.61 -1.74 -4.16
C ASP A 29 5.08 -0.37 -4.62
N ARG A 30 5.95 0.41 -5.27
CA ARG A 30 5.60 1.67 -5.94
C ARG A 30 4.84 2.67 -5.05
N ILE A 31 5.38 2.93 -3.86
CA ILE A 31 4.79 3.85 -2.89
C ILE A 31 5.06 5.29 -3.33
N MET A 32 4.01 6.00 -3.74
CA MET A 32 4.09 7.42 -4.12
C MET A 32 3.56 8.32 -3.01
N ILE A 33 4.37 9.27 -2.56
CA ILE A 33 4.04 10.22 -1.48
C ILE A 33 4.09 11.65 -2.02
N ARG A 34 3.11 12.45 -1.59
CA ARG A 34 3.12 13.91 -1.74
C ARG A 34 3.42 14.53 -0.38
N MET A 35 4.58 15.17 -0.23
CA MET A 35 4.91 15.93 0.97
C MET A 35 4.34 17.35 0.88
N PRO A 36 3.71 17.88 1.94
CA PRO A 36 3.27 19.27 1.96
C PRO A 36 4.46 20.21 1.73
N GLY A 37 4.36 21.10 0.73
CA GLY A 37 5.41 22.06 0.40
C GLY A 37 6.42 21.59 -0.66
N GLU A 38 6.32 20.35 -1.14
CA GLU A 38 7.10 19.87 -2.28
C GLU A 38 6.24 19.82 -3.55
N GLU A 39 6.81 20.24 -4.69
CA GLU A 39 6.16 20.05 -5.99
C GLU A 39 6.37 18.61 -6.48
N GLY A 40 5.26 17.88 -6.65
CA GLY A 40 5.26 16.57 -7.30
C GLY A 40 4.96 15.40 -6.38
N LEU A 41 5.28 14.20 -6.88
CA LEU A 41 5.20 12.94 -6.13
C LEU A 41 6.61 12.36 -6.03
N ARG A 42 6.95 11.87 -4.84
CA ARG A 42 8.19 11.13 -4.60
C ARG A 42 7.88 9.64 -4.47
N GLU A 43 8.69 8.81 -5.09
CA GLU A 43 8.67 7.36 -4.89
C GLU A 43 9.50 6.99 -3.66
N LEU A 44 8.96 6.14 -2.79
CA LEU A 44 9.69 5.52 -1.68
C LEU A 44 10.11 4.10 -2.02
N GLU A 45 11.06 3.61 -1.25
CA GLU A 45 11.42 2.19 -1.26
C GLU A 45 10.22 1.32 -0.88
N SER A 46 10.20 0.11 -1.43
CA SER A 46 9.16 -0.87 -1.16
C SER A 46 9.25 -1.39 0.28
N ILE A 47 8.12 -1.80 0.84
CA ILE A 47 8.05 -2.35 2.19
C ILE A 47 7.45 -3.76 2.18
N SER A 48 7.92 -4.58 3.13
CA SER A 48 7.36 -5.90 3.42
C SER A 48 6.77 -5.89 4.84
N ILE A 49 5.59 -6.50 4.99
CA ILE A 49 4.91 -6.71 6.26
C ILE A 49 4.70 -8.22 6.43
N VAL A 50 5.26 -8.78 7.50
CA VAL A 50 5.07 -10.18 7.88
C VAL A 50 3.99 -10.27 8.95
N MET A 51 3.00 -11.15 8.75
CA MET A 51 1.91 -11.35 9.70
C MET A 51 2.34 -12.36 10.78
N GLU A 52 2.51 -11.92 12.03
CA GLU A 52 2.76 -12.79 13.21
C GLU A 52 1.52 -13.57 13.66
#